data_AF-A0A954A4K3-F1
#
_entry.id   AF-A0A954A4K3-F1
#
_cell.length_a   1.000
_cell.length_b   1.000
_cell.length_c   1.000
_cell.angle_alpha   90.00
_cell.angle_beta   90.00
_cell.angle_gamma   90.00
#
_symmetry.space_group_name_H-M   'P 1'
#
loop_
_entity.id
_entity.type
_entity.pdbx_description
1 polymer ?
#
loop_
_entity_poly.entity_id
_entity_poly.type
_entity_poly.pdbx_seq_one_letter_code
_entity_poly.pdbx_strand_id
1 'polypeptide(L)'
;MAAVEAGTGLLVMLGPRCDPDSYNTHLYRNGEGPLGIALRRHEGFDPGGQRYYRSQVVDLEHPVFHDFKEDESLLQYLQLAGIYRYFTTDRETLAKNHAVLWQISNPSLSPLLVGGRFGEGRTLLLTSAITAQPKKWNTLDAQIHSIPLFHPLAHWLSHPATDPYNVLVGGSLSAVVPKRPQGMAVVLCDRAGSSKVPVAQDAKPLRGNLFALPPFTQTNFAGFYTFEMEQGESGTAQQLRLPFAVNPDPTEGELGYLAHAVVRERLGIQRIHTALPDDSAPIETAGIGEIGPFLLYLVLLLVVGEACWARFVSRRRT
;
A
#
# COMPACT_ATOMS: atom_id res chain seq x y z
N MET A 1 21.45 -11.27 0.26
CA MET A 1 19.99 -11.53 0.23
C MET A 1 19.32 -11.16 1.53
N ALA A 2 19.79 -11.67 2.68
CA ALA A 2 19.26 -11.32 4.00
C ALA A 2 19.06 -9.81 4.24
N ALA A 3 19.98 -8.96 3.76
CA ALA A 3 19.84 -7.50 3.90
C ALA A 3 18.62 -6.94 3.12
N VAL A 4 18.37 -7.44 1.91
CA VAL A 4 17.22 -7.02 1.08
C VAL A 4 15.93 -7.52 1.73
N GLU A 5 15.90 -8.78 2.14
CA GLU A 5 14.77 -9.38 2.85
C GLU A 5 14.42 -8.61 4.13
N ALA A 6 15.44 -8.07 4.84
CA ALA A 6 15.30 -7.25 6.03
C ALA A 6 14.98 -5.76 5.76
N GLY A 7 14.71 -5.34 4.52
CA GLY A 7 14.27 -3.98 4.20
C GLY A 7 15.22 -3.13 3.36
N THR A 8 16.40 -3.64 2.98
CA THR A 8 17.34 -2.86 2.17
C THR A 8 16.88 -2.77 0.71
N GLY A 9 16.90 -1.57 0.13
CA GLY A 9 16.67 -1.38 -1.30
C GLY A 9 17.81 -1.93 -2.17
N LEU A 10 17.46 -2.59 -3.28
CA LEU A 10 18.41 -3.12 -4.27
C LEU A 10 18.12 -2.57 -5.66
N LEU A 11 19.11 -1.90 -6.27
CA LEU A 11 19.13 -1.61 -7.70
C LEU A 11 20.17 -2.50 -8.39
N VAL A 12 19.76 -3.25 -9.40
CA VAL A 12 20.66 -4.01 -10.27
C VAL A 12 20.57 -3.46 -11.69
N MET A 13 21.70 -3.01 -12.22
CA MET A 13 21.85 -2.58 -13.62
C MET A 13 22.69 -3.60 -14.37
N LEU A 14 22.13 -4.19 -15.43
CA LEU A 14 22.78 -5.29 -16.14
C LEU A 14 23.72 -4.76 -17.23
N GLY A 15 24.94 -5.28 -17.24
CA GLY A 15 25.95 -4.93 -18.23
C GLY A 15 26.57 -6.13 -18.93
N PRO A 16 27.58 -5.90 -19.79
CA PRO A 16 28.17 -6.92 -20.65
C PRO A 16 28.84 -8.08 -19.91
N ARG A 17 29.09 -7.92 -18.59
CA ARG A 17 29.69 -8.96 -17.74
C ARG A 17 28.65 -9.79 -16.98
N CYS A 18 27.36 -9.52 -17.17
CA CYS A 18 26.32 -10.33 -16.56
C CYS A 18 26.23 -11.68 -17.30
N ASP A 19 26.33 -12.75 -16.53
CA ASP A 19 26.05 -14.11 -16.99
C ASP A 19 24.58 -14.45 -16.66
N PRO A 20 23.72 -14.72 -17.67
CA PRO A 20 22.30 -15.02 -17.45
C PRO A 20 22.07 -16.25 -16.58
N ASP A 21 22.91 -17.28 -16.69
CA ASP A 21 22.72 -18.54 -15.96
C ASP A 21 23.01 -18.36 -14.47
N SER A 22 24.11 -17.67 -14.13
CA SER A 22 24.43 -17.26 -12.77
C SER A 22 23.36 -16.33 -12.20
N TYR A 23 22.89 -15.34 -12.98
CA TYR A 23 21.78 -14.47 -12.58
C TYR A 23 20.52 -15.28 -12.26
N ASN A 24 20.13 -16.21 -13.13
CA ASN A 24 18.89 -16.97 -12.97
C ASN A 24 18.97 -17.89 -11.75
N THR A 25 20.13 -18.49 -11.53
CA THR A 25 20.40 -19.38 -10.38
C THR A 25 20.40 -18.63 -9.06
N HIS A 26 21.03 -17.46 -9.01
CA HIS A 26 21.23 -16.75 -7.74
C HIS A 26 20.18 -15.69 -7.47
N LEU A 27 19.85 -14.83 -8.42
CA LEU A 27 19.01 -13.64 -8.19
C LEU A 27 17.54 -13.83 -8.56
N TYR A 28 17.23 -14.65 -9.56
CA TYR A 28 15.84 -14.96 -9.92
C TYR A 28 15.29 -16.15 -9.13
N ARG A 29 16.04 -17.26 -9.02
CA ARG A 29 15.68 -18.47 -8.27
C ARG A 29 14.26 -18.97 -8.55
N ASN A 30 13.90 -19.11 -9.83
CA ASN A 30 12.56 -19.54 -10.24
C ASN A 30 11.41 -18.68 -9.67
N GLY A 31 11.67 -17.38 -9.47
CA GLY A 31 10.71 -16.41 -8.93
C GLY A 31 10.75 -16.27 -7.40
N GLU A 32 11.57 -17.05 -6.70
CA GLU A 32 11.78 -16.95 -5.25
C GLU A 32 12.94 -16.02 -4.86
N GLY A 33 13.65 -15.48 -5.83
CA GLY A 33 14.79 -14.59 -5.61
C GLY A 33 14.38 -13.12 -5.49
N PRO A 34 15.34 -12.24 -5.16
CA PRO A 34 15.08 -10.80 -5.05
C PRO A 34 14.69 -10.14 -6.38
N LEU A 35 15.09 -10.70 -7.52
CA LEU A 35 14.73 -10.14 -8.82
C LEU A 35 13.69 -11.04 -9.47
N GLY A 36 12.50 -10.50 -9.74
CA GLY A 36 11.33 -11.29 -10.09
C GLY A 36 11.20 -11.69 -11.55
N ILE A 37 12.25 -11.72 -12.37
CA ILE A 37 12.11 -12.08 -13.79
C ILE A 37 13.33 -12.86 -14.31
N ALA A 38 13.10 -13.90 -15.09
CA ALA A 38 14.19 -14.69 -15.68
C ALA A 38 14.87 -13.93 -16.82
N LEU A 39 16.20 -14.00 -16.84
CA LEU A 39 17.05 -13.42 -17.87
C LEU A 39 17.30 -14.40 -19.01
N ARG A 40 17.35 -13.87 -20.23
CA ARG A 40 17.85 -14.58 -21.41
C ARG A 40 19.13 -13.91 -21.90
N ARG A 41 19.43 -14.01 -23.19
CA ARG A 41 20.62 -13.38 -23.79
C ARG A 41 20.39 -11.89 -24.00
N HIS A 42 21.46 -11.13 -24.15
CA HIS A 42 21.36 -9.74 -24.56
C HIS A 42 21.14 -9.63 -26.06
N GLU A 43 20.31 -8.67 -26.46
CA GLU A 43 19.95 -8.37 -27.84
C GLU A 43 20.08 -6.87 -28.10
N GLY A 44 19.92 -6.50 -29.38
CA GLY A 44 19.91 -5.11 -29.83
C GLY A 44 20.92 -4.85 -30.95
N PHE A 45 21.35 -3.60 -31.05
CA PHE A 45 22.25 -3.10 -32.08
C PHE A 45 23.68 -2.95 -31.56
N ASP A 46 24.57 -2.51 -32.43
CA ASP A 46 25.92 -2.13 -32.03
C ASP A 46 25.89 -0.93 -31.07
N PRO A 47 26.55 -1.02 -29.90
CA PRO A 47 26.59 0.06 -28.93
C PRO A 47 27.14 1.36 -29.55
N GLY A 48 26.37 2.45 -29.44
CA GLY A 48 26.75 3.75 -30.01
C GLY A 48 26.60 3.87 -31.53
N GLY A 49 25.93 2.91 -32.18
CA GLY A 49 25.61 2.97 -33.61
C GLY A 49 24.47 3.95 -33.96
N GLN A 50 24.06 3.98 -35.22
CA GLN A 50 22.95 4.82 -35.70
C GLN A 50 21.56 4.22 -35.42
N ARG A 51 21.49 2.93 -35.11
CA ARG A 51 20.25 2.19 -34.85
C ARG A 51 20.08 1.98 -33.35
N TYR A 52 18.92 2.32 -32.84
CA TYR A 52 18.54 2.12 -31.44
C TYR A 52 17.03 1.90 -31.35
N TYR A 53 16.60 1.29 -30.24
CA TYR A 53 15.20 1.29 -29.85
C TYR A 53 14.90 2.48 -28.95
N ARG A 54 13.65 2.94 -28.99
CA ARG A 54 13.09 3.86 -27.99
C ARG A 54 12.50 3.07 -26.83
N SER A 55 11.95 3.78 -25.87
CA SER A 55 11.34 3.19 -24.69
C SER A 55 10.00 3.84 -24.36
N GLN A 56 9.21 3.17 -23.53
CA GLN A 56 7.89 3.61 -23.10
C GLN A 56 7.64 3.21 -21.65
N VAL A 57 7.33 4.19 -20.80
CA VAL A 57 6.91 3.96 -19.42
C VAL A 57 5.53 3.30 -19.44
N VAL A 58 5.39 2.18 -18.73
CA VAL A 58 4.17 1.36 -18.70
C VAL A 58 3.30 1.77 -17.51
N ASP A 59 3.94 1.97 -16.36
CA ASP A 59 3.27 2.36 -15.12
C ASP A 59 3.74 3.75 -14.70
N LEU A 60 3.13 4.79 -15.28
CA LEU A 60 3.45 6.19 -14.98
C LEU A 60 3.00 6.59 -13.56
N GLU A 61 2.09 5.84 -12.96
CA GLU A 61 1.61 6.07 -11.58
C GLU A 61 2.60 5.55 -10.53
N HIS A 62 3.58 4.72 -10.94
CA HIS A 62 4.59 4.22 -10.02
C HIS A 62 5.42 5.38 -9.42
N PRO A 63 5.71 5.40 -8.10
CA PRO A 63 6.39 6.51 -7.44
C PRO A 63 7.78 6.87 -8.03
N VAL A 64 8.43 5.92 -8.69
CA VAL A 64 9.73 6.16 -9.37
C VAL A 64 9.60 7.11 -10.57
N PHE A 65 8.39 7.34 -11.07
CA PHE A 65 8.11 8.24 -12.18
C PHE A 65 7.33 9.49 -11.80
N HIS A 66 7.22 9.79 -10.50
CA HIS A 66 6.50 10.97 -10.00
C HIS A 66 6.92 12.26 -10.72
N ASP A 67 8.22 12.56 -10.79
CA ASP A 67 8.76 13.74 -11.45
C ASP A 67 8.41 13.79 -12.96
N PHE A 68 8.36 12.63 -13.63
CA PHE A 68 8.01 12.51 -15.05
C PHE A 68 6.51 12.64 -15.30
N LYS A 69 5.68 12.33 -14.30
CA LYS A 69 4.23 12.55 -14.34
C LYS A 69 3.91 14.03 -14.19
N GLU A 70 4.67 14.76 -13.37
CA GLU A 70 4.51 16.20 -13.18
C GLU A 70 5.07 17.02 -14.34
N ASP A 71 6.16 16.56 -14.98
CA ASP A 71 6.78 17.21 -16.12
C ASP A 71 6.78 16.30 -17.38
N GLU A 72 5.81 16.56 -18.25
CA GLU A 72 5.66 15.84 -19.53
C GLU A 72 6.90 15.98 -20.43
N SER A 73 7.63 17.10 -20.35
CA SER A 73 8.82 17.30 -21.18
C SER A 73 9.94 16.33 -20.79
N LEU A 74 10.13 16.08 -19.49
CA LEU A 74 11.08 15.08 -18.99
C LEU A 74 10.71 13.67 -19.45
N LEU A 75 9.42 13.34 -19.44
CA LEU A 75 8.93 12.04 -19.92
C LEU A 75 9.23 11.85 -21.41
N GLN A 76 8.97 12.88 -22.22
CA GLN A 76 9.29 12.86 -23.65
C GLN A 76 10.79 12.66 -23.87
N TYR A 77 11.65 13.39 -23.15
CA TYR A 77 13.11 13.20 -23.25
C TYR A 77 13.54 11.79 -22.85
N LEU A 78 13.02 11.25 -21.74
CA LEU A 78 13.34 9.89 -21.30
C LEU A 78 12.99 8.84 -22.36
N GLN A 79 11.82 8.98 -23.00
CA GLN A 79 11.36 8.05 -24.04
C GLN A 79 12.11 8.19 -25.37
N LEU A 80 12.74 9.35 -25.62
CA LEU A 80 13.62 9.58 -26.77
C LEU A 80 15.03 9.01 -26.57
N ALA A 81 15.41 8.64 -25.34
CA ALA A 81 16.72 8.04 -25.07
C ALA A 81 16.88 6.74 -25.87
N GLY A 82 18.03 6.63 -26.55
CA GLY A 82 18.35 5.49 -27.39
C GLY A 82 18.80 4.30 -26.56
N ILE A 83 18.16 3.14 -26.76
CA ILE A 83 18.55 1.87 -26.19
C ILE A 83 19.18 1.01 -27.29
N TYR A 84 20.49 0.80 -27.21
CA TYR A 84 21.25 -0.01 -28.15
C TYR A 84 21.23 -1.48 -27.77
N ARG A 85 21.48 -1.81 -26.50
CA ARG A 85 21.54 -3.19 -26.01
C ARG A 85 20.87 -3.34 -24.65
N TYR A 86 20.31 -4.52 -24.45
CA TYR A 86 19.60 -4.90 -23.23
C TYR A 86 19.53 -6.42 -23.14
N PHE A 87 19.31 -6.94 -21.94
CA PHE A 87 18.98 -8.35 -21.74
C PHE A 87 17.50 -8.59 -22.01
N THR A 88 17.19 -9.58 -22.85
CA THR A 88 15.81 -10.05 -22.98
C THR A 88 15.42 -10.83 -21.74
N THR A 89 14.12 -10.86 -21.47
CA THR A 89 13.54 -11.53 -20.32
C THR A 89 12.34 -12.36 -20.76
N ASP A 90 11.98 -13.32 -19.93
CA ASP A 90 10.76 -14.09 -20.14
C ASP A 90 9.62 -13.49 -19.33
N ARG A 91 8.67 -12.82 -19.99
CA ARG A 91 7.59 -12.11 -19.31
C ARG A 91 6.65 -13.05 -18.56
N GLU A 92 6.56 -14.31 -18.97
CA GLU A 92 5.75 -15.34 -18.29
C GLU A 92 6.34 -15.74 -16.93
N THR A 93 7.64 -15.47 -16.74
CA THR A 93 8.37 -15.79 -15.51
C THR A 93 8.30 -14.70 -14.45
N LEU A 94 7.55 -13.62 -14.70
CA LEU A 94 7.41 -12.49 -13.78
C LEU A 94 6.77 -12.92 -12.46
N ALA A 95 7.47 -12.72 -11.36
CA ALA A 95 7.00 -13.01 -10.02
C ALA A 95 5.82 -12.11 -9.63
N LYS A 96 4.90 -12.62 -8.80
CA LYS A 96 3.65 -11.94 -8.42
C LYS A 96 3.85 -10.58 -7.76
N ASN A 97 4.96 -10.39 -7.06
CA ASN A 97 5.28 -9.16 -6.32
C ASN A 97 6.13 -8.16 -7.14
N HIS A 98 6.26 -8.40 -8.45
CA HIS A 98 7.04 -7.58 -9.37
C HIS A 98 6.16 -7.14 -10.54
N ALA A 99 6.48 -5.97 -11.08
CA ALA A 99 5.80 -5.34 -12.20
C ALA A 99 6.81 -4.75 -13.18
N VAL A 100 6.46 -4.78 -14.47
CA VAL A 100 7.22 -4.08 -15.50
C VAL A 100 6.83 -2.61 -15.46
N LEU A 101 7.79 -1.76 -15.11
CA LEU A 101 7.57 -0.32 -14.94
C LEU A 101 7.89 0.44 -16.23
N TRP A 102 8.92 -0.01 -16.95
CA TRP A 102 9.41 0.60 -18.18
C TRP A 102 9.76 -0.49 -19.19
N GLN A 103 9.42 -0.29 -20.46
CA GLN A 103 9.70 -1.25 -21.52
C GLN A 103 10.34 -0.60 -22.75
N ILE A 104 10.97 -1.42 -23.58
CA ILE A 104 11.57 -1.04 -24.85
C ILE A 104 10.49 -1.10 -25.92
N SER A 105 10.46 -0.11 -26.81
CA SER A 105 9.55 -0.05 -27.95
C SER A 105 10.05 -0.93 -29.10
N ASN A 106 10.17 -2.24 -28.84
CA ASN A 106 10.46 -3.29 -29.81
C ASN A 106 9.21 -4.19 -30.00
N PRO A 107 9.17 -5.08 -31.02
CA PRO A 107 8.01 -5.95 -31.25
C PRO A 107 7.63 -6.83 -30.05
N SER A 108 8.61 -7.22 -29.22
CA SER A 108 8.40 -8.07 -28.05
C SER A 108 8.06 -7.30 -26.77
N LEU A 109 8.04 -5.96 -26.82
CA LEU A 109 7.84 -5.07 -25.68
C LEU A 109 8.71 -5.46 -24.46
N SER A 110 10.01 -5.64 -24.71
CA SER A 110 10.95 -6.19 -23.73
C SER A 110 11.07 -5.27 -22.51
N PRO A 111 10.97 -5.80 -21.27
CA PRO A 111 11.16 -5.02 -20.05
C PRO A 111 12.52 -4.33 -20.00
N LEU A 112 12.51 -3.03 -19.70
CA LEU A 112 13.69 -2.21 -19.44
C LEU A 112 13.91 -2.03 -17.93
N LEU A 113 12.84 -1.70 -17.20
CA LEU A 113 12.84 -1.57 -15.74
C LEU A 113 11.74 -2.46 -15.14
N VAL A 114 12.14 -3.34 -14.24
CA VAL A 114 11.22 -4.17 -13.44
C VAL A 114 11.39 -3.79 -11.98
N GLY A 115 10.28 -3.45 -11.32
CA GLY A 115 10.25 -3.12 -9.90
C GLY A 115 9.43 -4.12 -9.11
N GLY A 116 9.75 -4.28 -7.83
CA GLY A 116 8.99 -5.16 -6.96
C GLY A 116 9.52 -5.20 -5.54
N ARG A 117 9.08 -6.21 -4.79
CA ARG A 117 9.44 -6.41 -3.39
C ARG A 117 10.03 -7.78 -3.16
N PHE A 118 10.94 -7.86 -2.19
CA PHE A 118 11.49 -9.12 -1.70
C PHE A 118 11.67 -9.03 -0.18
N GLY A 119 10.86 -9.79 0.56
CA GLY A 119 10.67 -9.57 1.99
C GLY A 119 10.19 -8.14 2.25
N GLU A 120 10.84 -7.45 3.19
CA GLU A 120 10.58 -6.04 3.50
C GLU A 120 11.32 -5.08 2.56
N GLY A 121 12.18 -5.58 1.65
CA GLY A 121 12.98 -4.76 0.74
C GLY A 121 12.27 -4.44 -0.57
N ARG A 122 12.76 -3.37 -1.22
CA ARG A 122 12.37 -2.97 -2.58
C ARG A 122 13.48 -3.31 -3.56
N THR A 123 13.10 -3.76 -4.76
CA THR A 123 14.06 -4.19 -5.78
C THR A 123 13.74 -3.57 -7.11
N LEU A 124 14.76 -3.06 -7.80
CA LEU A 124 14.70 -2.59 -9.18
C LEU A 124 15.74 -3.32 -10.02
N LEU A 125 15.32 -3.76 -11.19
CA LEU A 125 16.17 -4.34 -12.22
C LEU A 125 16.09 -3.48 -13.47
N LEU A 126 17.22 -2.90 -13.86
CA LEU A 126 17.41 -2.29 -15.17
C LEU A 126 18.12 -3.29 -16.09
N THR A 127 17.47 -3.71 -17.17
CA THR A 127 17.98 -4.75 -18.09
C THR A 127 19.08 -4.24 -19.04
N SER A 128 19.49 -2.99 -18.89
CA SER A 128 20.56 -2.36 -19.66
C SER A 128 21.57 -1.67 -18.74
N ALA A 129 22.75 -1.36 -19.28
CA ALA A 129 23.84 -0.78 -18.52
C ALA A 129 23.81 0.74 -18.64
N ILE A 130 23.90 1.45 -17.52
CA ILE A 130 24.15 2.90 -17.57
C ILE A 130 25.65 3.12 -17.39
N THR A 131 26.30 3.61 -18.44
CA THR A 131 27.75 3.80 -18.47
C THR A 131 28.12 5.02 -19.30
N ALA A 132 29.12 5.77 -18.84
CA ALA A 132 29.72 6.88 -19.58
C ALA A 132 30.79 6.41 -20.60
N GLN A 133 31.00 5.10 -20.75
CA GLN A 133 32.01 4.56 -21.67
C GLN A 133 31.59 4.67 -23.15
N PRO A 134 32.54 4.69 -24.10
CA PRO A 134 32.24 4.88 -25.53
C PRO A 134 31.29 3.82 -26.13
N LYS A 135 31.36 2.57 -25.65
CA LYS A 135 30.49 1.47 -26.11
C LYS A 135 29.25 1.33 -25.21
N LYS A 136 28.49 2.42 -25.07
CA LYS A 136 27.32 2.47 -24.18
C LYS A 136 26.11 1.73 -24.74
N TRP A 137 25.44 0.99 -23.86
CA TRP A 137 24.25 0.20 -24.19
C TRP A 137 22.99 1.04 -24.32
N ASN A 138 23.00 2.26 -23.82
CA ASN A 138 21.93 3.24 -23.98
C ASN A 138 22.51 4.67 -23.85
N THR A 139 21.67 5.68 -24.06
CA THR A 139 22.02 7.10 -23.86
C THR A 139 21.50 7.67 -22.53
N LEU A 140 21.14 6.82 -21.56
CA LEU A 140 20.59 7.26 -20.26
C LEU A 140 21.64 7.89 -19.34
N ASP A 141 22.91 7.82 -19.73
CA ASP A 141 24.03 8.51 -19.09
C ASP A 141 24.01 10.03 -19.30
N ALA A 142 23.27 10.53 -20.30
CA ALA A 142 23.19 11.96 -20.54
C ALA A 142 22.51 12.67 -19.36
N GLN A 143 23.06 13.81 -18.95
CA GLN A 143 22.64 14.54 -17.76
C GLN A 143 21.13 14.84 -17.72
N ILE A 144 20.54 15.11 -18.88
CA ILE A 144 19.10 15.36 -19.06
C ILE A 144 18.22 14.16 -18.66
N HIS A 145 18.75 12.93 -18.71
CA HIS A 145 18.03 11.71 -18.31
C HIS A 145 18.51 11.19 -16.96
N SER A 146 19.81 11.25 -16.69
CA SER A 146 20.41 10.55 -15.57
C SER A 146 19.95 11.09 -14.21
N ILE A 147 19.91 12.41 -14.03
CA ILE A 147 19.51 13.00 -12.74
C ILE A 147 18.01 12.75 -12.46
N PRO A 148 17.09 13.08 -13.39
CA PRO A 148 15.66 12.82 -13.18
C PRO A 148 15.33 11.34 -13.06
N LEU A 149 16.15 10.44 -13.59
CA LEU A 149 15.94 9.00 -13.45
C LEU A 149 16.49 8.47 -12.11
N PHE A 150 17.75 8.75 -11.79
CA PHE A 150 18.39 8.11 -10.63
C PHE A 150 17.90 8.66 -9.28
N HIS A 151 17.54 9.94 -9.22
CA HIS A 151 17.06 10.55 -7.98
C HIS A 151 15.79 9.85 -7.44
N PRO A 152 14.69 9.72 -8.20
CA PRO A 152 13.50 9.04 -7.73
C PRO A 152 13.70 7.53 -7.53
N LEU A 153 14.55 6.87 -8.34
CA LEU A 153 14.88 5.45 -8.11
C LEU A 153 15.57 5.26 -6.76
N ALA A 154 16.58 6.09 -6.45
CA ALA A 154 17.30 6.04 -5.19
C ALA A 154 16.38 6.38 -4.00
N HIS A 155 15.52 7.39 -4.17
CA HIS A 155 14.54 7.77 -3.16
C HIS A 155 13.54 6.65 -2.88
N TRP A 156 13.00 6.01 -3.93
CA TRP A 156 12.05 4.91 -3.76
C TRP A 156 12.68 3.69 -3.08
N LEU A 157 13.96 3.40 -3.37
CA LEU A 157 14.71 2.31 -2.75
C LEU A 157 15.16 2.60 -1.33
N SER A 158 15.33 3.87 -0.96
CA SER A 158 15.72 4.26 0.40
C SER A 158 14.55 4.31 1.37
N HIS A 159 13.32 4.44 0.85
CA HIS A 159 12.12 4.36 1.66
C HIS A 159 11.84 2.90 2.04
N PRO A 160 11.62 2.60 3.33
CA PRO A 160 11.17 1.28 3.75
C PRO A 160 9.90 0.88 2.99
N ALA A 161 9.78 -0.40 2.64
CA ALA A 161 8.72 -0.85 1.76
C ALA A 161 7.33 -0.74 2.40
N THR A 162 7.31 -0.84 3.73
CA THR A 162 6.23 -0.57 4.66
C THR A 162 6.42 0.81 5.28
N ASP A 163 5.35 1.59 5.39
CA ASP A 163 5.40 2.85 6.13
C ASP A 163 5.71 2.52 7.61
N PRO A 164 6.85 2.95 8.16
CA PRO A 164 7.23 2.62 9.53
C PRO A 164 6.26 3.23 10.55
N TYR A 165 5.47 4.22 10.14
CA TYR A 165 4.43 4.84 10.94
C TYR A 165 3.07 4.14 10.80
N ASN A 166 2.97 3.09 10.00
CA ASN A 166 1.76 2.27 9.85
C ASN A 166 2.04 0.84 10.33
N VAL A 167 1.42 0.45 11.44
CA VAL A 167 1.69 -0.81 12.13
C VAL A 167 0.37 -1.56 12.33
N LEU A 168 0.40 -2.90 12.30
CA LEU A 168 -0.79 -3.69 12.65
C LEU A 168 -1.02 -3.72 14.16
N VAL A 169 -2.26 -3.95 14.60
CA VAL A 169 -2.60 -4.21 16.01
C VAL A 169 -1.69 -5.30 16.57
N GLY A 170 -1.10 -5.05 17.75
CA GLY A 170 -0.11 -5.92 18.38
C GLY A 170 1.32 -5.81 17.84
N GLY A 171 1.54 -5.06 16.76
CA GLY A 171 2.87 -4.76 16.23
C GLY A 171 3.63 -3.72 17.06
N SER A 172 4.96 -3.67 16.94
CA SER A 172 5.78 -2.72 17.69
C SER A 172 5.93 -1.39 16.96
N LEU A 173 5.68 -0.28 17.65
CA LEU A 173 6.00 1.05 17.16
C LEU A 173 7.50 1.30 17.33
N SER A 174 8.19 1.66 16.26
CA SER A 174 9.61 2.03 16.30
C SER A 174 9.91 3.07 15.22
N ALA A 175 10.82 3.99 15.50
CA ALA A 175 11.30 4.96 14.52
C ALA A 175 12.75 5.35 14.80
N VAL A 176 13.37 5.99 13.82
CA VAL A 176 14.71 6.56 13.93
C VAL A 176 14.59 8.08 13.91
N VAL A 177 15.29 8.73 14.84
CA VAL A 177 15.25 10.18 15.02
C VAL A 177 16.66 10.79 14.93
N PRO A 178 16.79 12.02 14.41
CA PRO A 178 18.10 12.61 14.08
C PRO A 178 18.87 13.20 15.26
N LYS A 179 18.23 13.36 16.43
CA LYS A 179 18.84 13.90 17.66
C LYS A 179 18.42 13.01 18.83
N ARG A 180 19.25 13.00 19.88
CA ARG A 180 18.97 12.21 21.09
C ARG A 180 17.63 12.64 21.70
N PRO A 181 16.65 11.73 21.80
CA PRO A 181 15.36 12.06 22.41
C PRO A 181 15.48 12.08 23.93
N GLN A 182 14.74 12.98 24.57
CA GLN A 182 14.57 13.07 26.03
C GLN A 182 13.08 13.07 26.38
N GLY A 183 12.74 12.63 27.59
CA GLY A 183 11.36 12.66 28.10
C GLY A 183 10.36 11.86 27.25
N MET A 184 10.80 10.75 26.66
CA MET A 184 9.98 9.95 25.74
C MET A 184 8.72 9.41 26.42
N ALA A 185 7.57 9.66 25.79
CA ALA A 185 6.29 9.11 26.20
C ALA A 185 5.43 8.81 24.97
N VAL A 186 4.56 7.82 25.08
CA VAL A 186 3.57 7.47 24.05
C VAL A 186 2.20 7.87 24.55
N VAL A 187 1.50 8.69 23.79
CA VAL A 187 0.06 8.93 23.95
C VAL A 187 -0.67 7.80 23.25
N LEU A 188 -1.43 7.02 24.01
CA LEU A 188 -2.22 5.91 23.47
C LEU A 188 -3.40 6.43 22.65
N CYS A 189 -3.95 5.57 21.79
CA CYS A 189 -5.15 5.90 21.04
C CYS A 189 -6.38 6.10 21.95
N ASP A 190 -7.42 6.76 21.44
CA ASP A 190 -8.64 7.06 22.19
C ASP A 190 -9.34 5.81 22.75
N ARG A 191 -9.34 4.70 22.00
CA ARG A 191 -9.90 3.42 22.48
C ARG A 191 -9.17 2.82 23.67
N ALA A 192 -7.91 3.19 23.87
CA ALA A 192 -7.09 2.81 25.02
C ALA A 192 -7.15 3.87 26.15
N GLY A 193 -8.03 4.86 26.03
CA GLY A 193 -8.27 5.90 27.04
C GLY A 193 -7.38 7.14 26.92
N SER A 194 -6.72 7.37 25.77
CA SER A 194 -5.87 8.55 25.48
C SER A 194 -4.81 8.85 26.54
N SER A 195 -4.39 7.84 27.30
CA SER A 195 -3.44 8.00 28.39
C SER A 195 -2.02 8.17 27.88
N LYS A 196 -1.18 8.86 28.64
CA LYS A 196 0.23 9.09 28.32
C LYS A 196 1.10 8.12 29.13
N VAL A 197 1.81 7.24 28.42
CA VAL A 197 2.66 6.20 29.02
C VAL A 197 4.13 6.58 28.83
N PRO A 198 4.93 6.72 29.90
CA PRO A 198 6.35 6.98 29.77
C PRO A 198 7.08 5.76 29.21
N VAL A 199 8.05 5.99 28.33
CA VAL A 199 8.88 4.93 27.75
C VAL A 199 10.11 4.75 28.62
N ALA A 200 10.21 3.62 29.31
CA ALA A 200 11.26 3.37 30.31
C ALA A 200 12.64 3.05 29.69
N GLN A 201 12.68 2.63 28.43
CA GLN A 201 13.94 2.30 27.75
C GLN A 201 14.53 3.52 27.06
N ASP A 202 15.85 3.66 27.12
CA ASP A 202 16.57 4.71 26.39
C ASP A 202 16.68 4.40 24.89
N ALA A 203 16.76 5.46 24.09
CA ALA A 203 17.01 5.34 22.66
C ALA A 203 18.43 4.82 22.38
N LYS A 204 18.55 3.92 21.41
CA LYS A 204 19.82 3.30 21.02
C LYS A 204 20.53 4.13 19.95
N PRO A 205 21.80 4.54 20.13
CA PRO A 205 22.54 5.27 19.10
C PRO A 205 22.81 4.38 17.89
N LEU A 206 22.66 4.96 16.69
CA LEU A 206 22.95 4.38 15.39
C LEU A 206 24.11 5.14 14.72
N ARG A 207 24.59 4.62 13.57
CA ARG A 207 25.61 5.33 12.77
C ARG A 207 25.04 6.63 12.22
N GLY A 208 25.88 7.67 12.14
CA GLY A 208 25.50 8.97 11.56
C GLY A 208 24.73 9.90 12.49
N ASN A 209 24.95 9.82 13.81
CA ASN A 209 24.26 10.63 14.83
C ASN A 209 22.73 10.42 14.88
N LEU A 210 22.26 9.28 14.38
CA LEU A 210 20.86 8.87 14.46
C LEU A 210 20.60 8.09 15.76
N PHE A 211 19.37 8.10 16.25
CA PHE A 211 18.95 7.37 17.44
C PHE A 211 17.70 6.54 17.12
N ALA A 212 17.73 5.24 17.38
CA ALA A 212 16.57 4.38 17.29
C ALA A 212 15.74 4.48 18.59
N LEU A 213 14.45 4.76 18.45
CA LEU A 213 13.51 4.68 19.56
C LEU A 213 13.35 3.22 20.00
N PRO A 214 13.18 2.96 21.30
CA PRO A 214 12.88 1.61 21.78
C PRO A 214 11.51 1.15 21.24
N PRO A 215 11.35 -0.15 20.95
CA PRO A 215 10.09 -0.68 20.45
C PRO A 215 9.00 -0.56 21.52
N PHE A 216 7.87 0.06 21.17
CA PHE A 216 6.69 0.11 22.03
C PHE A 216 5.63 -0.87 21.54
N THR A 217 5.21 -1.79 22.42
CA THR A 217 4.38 -2.96 22.05
C THR A 217 2.96 -2.92 22.59
N GLN A 218 2.55 -1.89 23.34
CA GLN A 218 1.18 -1.79 23.89
C GLN A 218 0.21 -1.22 22.84
N THR A 219 0.13 -1.87 21.69
CA THR A 219 -0.65 -1.50 20.50
C THR A 219 -1.89 -2.39 20.35
N ASN A 220 -2.54 -2.71 21.48
CA ASN A 220 -3.66 -3.66 21.54
C ASN A 220 -4.93 -3.17 20.83
N PHE A 221 -5.04 -1.88 20.54
CA PHE A 221 -6.21 -1.28 19.90
C PHE A 221 -5.79 -0.54 18.64
N ALA A 222 -6.65 -0.60 17.61
CA ALA A 222 -6.48 0.22 16.43
C ALA A 222 -6.73 1.70 16.74
N GLY A 223 -5.95 2.58 16.13
CA GLY A 223 -6.05 4.02 16.28
C GLY A 223 -4.71 4.73 16.13
N PHE A 224 -4.68 6.02 16.44
CA PHE A 224 -3.45 6.82 16.37
C PHE A 224 -2.73 6.82 17.71
N TYR A 225 -1.46 6.43 17.68
CA TYR A 225 -0.55 6.52 18.82
C TYR A 225 0.45 7.63 18.52
N THR A 226 0.81 8.44 19.50
CA THR A 226 1.76 9.55 19.28
C THR A 226 2.93 9.45 20.23
N PHE A 227 4.14 9.30 19.69
CA PHE A 227 5.36 9.48 20.46
C PHE A 227 5.60 10.99 20.68
N GLU A 228 5.66 11.40 21.93
CA GLU A 228 6.08 12.72 22.34
C GLU A 228 7.47 12.65 22.97
N MET A 229 8.38 13.51 22.51
CA MET A 229 9.75 13.61 23.04
C MET A 229 10.30 15.01 22.84
N GLU A 230 11.38 15.32 23.54
CA GLU A 230 12.15 16.55 23.34
C GLU A 230 13.47 16.24 22.63
N GLN A 231 13.86 17.10 21.69
CA GLN A 231 15.11 16.99 20.95
C GLN A 231 15.90 18.29 21.00
N GLY A 232 17.17 18.22 21.40
CA GLY A 232 18.07 19.37 21.46
C GLY A 232 18.92 19.36 22.71
N GLU A 233 19.79 20.37 22.84
CA GLU A 233 20.53 20.63 24.07
C GLU A 233 19.69 21.52 25.00
N SER A 234 19.95 21.41 26.31
CA SER A 234 19.24 22.17 27.35
C SER A 234 19.23 23.67 27.02
N GLY A 235 18.04 24.20 26.69
CA GLY A 235 17.80 25.59 26.27
C GLY A 235 17.32 25.77 24.83
N THR A 236 17.50 24.78 23.95
CA THR A 236 16.97 24.77 22.56
C THR A 236 16.16 23.51 22.25
N ALA A 237 15.68 22.83 23.28
CA ALA A 237 14.89 21.62 23.15
C ALA A 237 13.58 21.91 22.41
N GLN A 238 13.39 21.25 21.27
CA GLN A 238 12.16 21.30 20.50
C GLN A 238 11.32 20.06 20.81
N GLN A 239 10.03 20.28 21.07
CA GLN A 239 9.08 19.19 21.24
C GLN A 239 8.82 18.53 19.88
N LEU A 240 9.08 17.23 19.77
CA LEU A 240 8.80 16.41 18.60
C LEU A 240 7.62 15.49 18.90
N ARG A 241 6.67 15.44 17.96
CA ARG A 241 5.53 14.53 17.96
C ARG A 241 5.59 13.65 16.73
N LEU A 242 5.63 12.34 16.93
CA LEU A 242 5.65 11.34 15.86
C LEU A 242 4.38 10.49 15.93
N PRO A 243 3.40 10.72 15.05
CA PRO A 243 2.20 9.90 14.99
C PRO A 243 2.48 8.54 14.34
N PHE A 244 1.81 7.51 14.82
CA PHE A 244 1.74 6.17 14.26
C PHE A 244 0.27 5.79 14.09
N ALA A 245 -0.08 5.25 12.94
CA ALA A 245 -1.36 4.62 12.69
C ALA A 245 -1.26 3.12 13.01
N VAL A 246 -2.03 2.66 13.99
CA VAL A 246 -2.19 1.24 14.28
C VAL A 246 -3.49 0.76 13.65
N ASN A 247 -3.39 -0.12 12.66
CA ASN A 247 -4.52 -0.62 11.88
C ASN A 247 -4.83 -2.08 12.22
N PRO A 248 -6.11 -2.50 12.19
CA PRO A 248 -6.44 -3.92 12.24
C PRO A 248 -5.89 -4.64 11.00
N ASP A 249 -5.74 -5.96 11.09
CA ASP A 249 -5.36 -6.75 9.93
C ASP A 249 -6.42 -6.60 8.83
N PRO A 250 -6.07 -6.17 7.61
CA PRO A 250 -7.05 -6.02 6.53
C PRO A 250 -7.80 -7.33 6.21
N THR A 251 -7.21 -8.49 6.50
CA THR A 251 -7.87 -9.80 6.35
C THR A 251 -8.96 -10.06 7.38
N GLU A 252 -8.93 -9.39 8.54
CA GLU A 252 -9.98 -9.49 9.55
C GLU A 252 -11.32 -8.94 9.01
N GLY A 253 -11.25 -7.97 8.10
CA GLY A 253 -12.42 -7.41 7.42
C GLY A 253 -12.92 -8.23 6.23
N GLU A 254 -12.24 -9.30 5.86
CA GLU A 254 -12.64 -10.18 4.75
C GLU A 254 -13.74 -11.15 5.23
N LEU A 255 -14.97 -10.62 5.34
CA LEU A 255 -16.15 -11.38 5.74
C LEU A 255 -16.63 -12.28 4.60
N GLY A 256 -15.89 -13.35 4.33
CA GLY A 256 -16.33 -14.44 3.48
C GLY A 256 -17.39 -15.27 4.18
N TYR A 257 -18.53 -15.52 3.53
CA TYR A 257 -19.49 -16.51 4.01
C TYR A 257 -18.87 -17.90 3.93
N LEU A 258 -18.51 -18.46 5.07
CA LEU A 258 -18.14 -19.87 5.16
C LEU A 258 -19.40 -20.72 5.04
N ALA A 259 -19.37 -21.71 4.15
CA ALA A 259 -20.46 -22.68 4.03
C ALA A 259 -20.68 -23.40 5.37
N HIS A 260 -21.94 -23.63 5.75
CA HIS A 260 -22.30 -24.23 7.05
C HIS A 260 -21.61 -25.57 7.34
N ALA A 261 -21.30 -26.36 6.31
CA ALA A 261 -20.54 -27.60 6.45
C ALA A 261 -19.13 -27.36 7.00
N VAL A 262 -18.43 -26.36 6.46
CA VAL A 262 -17.07 -25.97 6.86
C VAL A 262 -17.06 -25.39 8.28
N VAL A 263 -18.08 -24.60 8.63
CA VAL A 263 -18.22 -24.03 9.98
C VAL A 263 -18.45 -25.13 11.02
N ARG A 264 -19.29 -26.12 10.72
CA ARG A 264 -19.56 -27.26 11.62
C ARG A 264 -18.30 -28.09 11.88
N GLU A 265 -17.50 -28.32 10.85
CA GLU A 265 -16.24 -29.05 10.96
C GLU A 265 -15.17 -28.27 11.73
N ARG A 266 -14.96 -26.99 11.40
CA ARG A 266 -13.88 -26.18 12.00
C ARG A 266 -14.15 -25.72 13.43
N LEU A 267 -15.40 -25.38 13.76
CA LEU A 267 -15.76 -24.80 15.07
C LEU A 267 -16.50 -25.79 15.98
N GLY A 268 -16.77 -27.02 15.52
CA GLY A 268 -17.47 -28.03 16.32
C GLY A 268 -18.92 -27.69 16.66
N ILE A 269 -19.53 -26.73 15.96
CA ILE A 269 -20.90 -26.26 16.23
C ILE A 269 -21.90 -27.29 15.70
N GLN A 270 -22.57 -28.01 16.59
CA GLN A 270 -23.48 -29.10 16.23
C GLN A 270 -24.72 -28.65 15.44
N ARG A 271 -25.21 -27.43 15.70
CA ARG A 271 -26.42 -26.89 15.07
C ARG A 271 -26.20 -25.45 14.61
N ILE A 272 -26.26 -25.24 13.30
CA ILE A 272 -26.26 -23.92 12.69
C ILE A 272 -27.67 -23.69 12.17
N HIS A 273 -28.34 -22.66 12.65
CA HIS A 273 -29.68 -22.31 12.20
C HIS A 273 -29.60 -21.76 10.77
N THR A 274 -30.18 -22.48 9.82
CA THR A 274 -30.23 -22.11 8.40
C THR A 274 -31.43 -21.22 8.07
N ALA A 275 -32.29 -20.98 9.05
CA ALA A 275 -33.45 -20.11 8.97
C ALA A 275 -33.56 -19.35 10.29
N LEU A 276 -34.11 -18.13 10.23
CA LEU A 276 -34.56 -17.44 11.43
C LEU A 276 -35.53 -18.34 12.20
N PRO A 277 -35.55 -18.29 13.55
CA PRO A 277 -36.62 -18.90 14.30
C PRO A 277 -37.94 -18.38 13.74
N ASP A 278 -38.73 -19.29 13.20
CA ASP A 278 -40.12 -19.01 12.89
C ASP A 278 -40.79 -18.82 14.25
N ASP A 279 -40.85 -17.58 14.74
CA ASP A 279 -41.73 -17.18 15.85
C ASP A 279 -43.20 -17.19 15.39
N SER A 280 -43.55 -18.15 14.52
CA SER A 280 -44.89 -18.60 14.25
C SER A 280 -45.28 -19.70 15.25
N ALA A 281 -44.98 -19.48 16.54
CA ALA A 281 -45.90 -19.97 17.55
C ALA A 281 -47.24 -19.31 17.21
N PRO A 282 -48.33 -20.07 17.01
CA PRO A 282 -49.64 -19.46 16.85
C PRO A 282 -49.88 -18.67 18.13
N ILE A 283 -49.79 -17.35 18.04
CA ILE A 283 -50.42 -16.49 19.02
C ILE A 283 -51.89 -16.90 18.89
N GLU A 284 -52.37 -17.70 19.84
CA GLU A 284 -53.80 -17.81 20.10
C GLU A 284 -54.25 -16.39 20.39
N THR A 285 -54.63 -15.66 19.35
CA THR A 285 -55.35 -14.40 19.43
C THR A 285 -56.73 -14.77 19.94
N ALA A 286 -56.81 -14.97 21.26
CA ALA A 286 -58.03 -15.12 22.00
C ALA A 286 -58.87 -13.86 21.78
N GLY A 287 -59.74 -13.89 20.77
CA GLY A 287 -60.98 -13.12 20.72
C GLY A 287 -60.91 -11.61 20.91
N ILE A 288 -59.79 -10.93 20.62
CA ILE A 288 -59.76 -9.47 20.56
C ILE A 288 -60.19 -9.07 19.15
N GLY A 289 -61.50 -8.90 18.95
CA GLY A 289 -62.05 -8.34 17.72
C GLY A 289 -61.34 -7.03 17.40
N GLU A 290 -60.89 -6.87 16.16
CA GLU A 290 -60.09 -5.73 15.73
C GLU A 290 -60.90 -4.43 15.90
N ILE A 291 -60.67 -3.70 16.98
CA ILE A 291 -61.25 -2.37 17.21
C ILE A 291 -60.65 -1.35 16.21
N GLY A 292 -59.49 -1.68 15.62
CA GLY A 292 -58.75 -0.87 14.67
C GLY A 292 -59.57 -0.44 13.45
N PRO A 293 -60.14 -1.38 12.66
CA PRO A 293 -61.00 -1.05 11.53
C PRO A 293 -62.19 -0.16 11.92
N PHE A 294 -62.86 -0.46 13.04
CA PHE A 294 -64.01 0.31 13.50
C PHE A 294 -63.64 1.76 13.87
N LEU A 295 -62.55 1.96 14.62
CA LEU A 295 -62.03 3.29 14.94
C LEU A 295 -61.63 4.07 13.69
N LEU A 296 -61.05 3.40 12.70
CA LEU A 296 -60.62 4.02 11.45
C LEU A 296 -61.83 4.51 10.63
N TYR A 297 -62.91 3.73 10.56
CA TYR A 297 -64.17 4.17 9.96
C TYR A 297 -64.82 5.33 10.73
N LEU A 298 -64.76 5.32 12.06
CA LEU A 298 -65.32 6.39 12.89
C LEU A 298 -64.57 7.72 12.69
N VAL A 299 -63.23 7.68 12.62
CA VAL A 299 -62.40 8.86 12.32
C VAL A 299 -62.70 9.37 10.92
N LEU A 300 -62.80 8.48 9.93
CA LEU A 300 -63.14 8.88 8.56
C LEU A 300 -64.50 9.59 8.51
N LEU A 301 -65.50 9.08 9.22
CA LEU A 301 -66.83 9.67 9.27
C LEU A 301 -66.83 11.06 9.94
N LEU A 302 -66.05 11.24 11.01
CA LEU A 302 -65.87 12.55 11.65
C LEU A 302 -65.24 13.57 10.70
N VAL A 303 -64.19 13.20 9.97
CA VAL A 303 -63.50 14.09 9.02
C VAL A 303 -64.43 14.49 7.87
N VAL A 304 -65.18 13.53 7.30
CA VAL A 304 -66.16 13.84 6.25
C VAL A 304 -67.30 14.70 6.80
N GLY A 305 -67.77 14.41 8.00
CA GLY A 305 -68.79 15.19 8.69
C GLY A 305 -68.36 16.65 8.91
N GLU A 306 -67.13 16.86 9.36
CA GLU A 306 -66.54 18.19 9.56
C GLU A 306 -66.47 18.96 8.23
N ALA A 307 -65.98 18.32 7.16
CA ALA A 307 -65.89 18.94 5.84
C ALA A 307 -67.28 19.33 5.29
N CYS A 308 -68.28 18.47 5.47
CA CYS A 308 -69.67 18.77 5.09
C CYS A 308 -70.25 19.92 5.91
N TRP A 309 -70.01 19.94 7.23
CA TRP A 309 -70.49 20.99 8.12
C TRP A 309 -69.84 22.34 7.80
N ALA A 310 -68.52 22.36 7.59
CA ALA A 310 -67.78 23.56 7.19
C ALA A 310 -68.34 24.15 5.88
N ARG A 311 -68.63 23.29 4.90
CA ARG A 311 -69.26 23.70 3.64
C ARG A 311 -70.68 24.24 3.83
N PHE A 312 -71.48 23.66 4.71
CA PHE A 312 -72.83 24.13 5.01
C PHE A 312 -72.83 25.50 5.70
N VAL A 313 -71.96 25.70 6.69
CA VAL A 313 -71.82 26.99 7.38
C VAL A 313 -71.30 28.08 6.45
N SER A 314 -70.35 27.75 5.56
CA SER A 314 -69.84 28.68 4.55
C SER A 314 -70.94 29.19 3.60
N ARG A 315 -71.89 28.33 3.22
CA ARG A 315 -73.03 28.72 2.35
C ARG A 315 -74.08 29.60 3.04
N ARG A 316 -74.09 29.72 4.36
CA ARG A 316 -75.04 30.58 5.11
C ARG A 316 -74.46 31.95 5.49
N ARG A 317 -73.19 32.23 5.15
CA ARG A 317 -72.51 33.51 5.40
C ARG A 317 -72.39 34.41 4.16
N THR A 318 -72.99 34.00 3.04
CA THR A 318 -73.24 34.80 1.83
C THR A 318 -74.73 35.02 1.67
#